data_AF-A0A7Y2NDS1-F1
#
_entry.id   AF-A0A7Y2NDS1-F1
#
_cell.length_a   1.000
_cell.length_b   1.000
_cell.length_c   1.000
_cell.angle_alpha   90.00
_cell.angle_beta   90.00
_cell.angle_gamma   90.00
#
_symmetry.space_group_name_H-M   'P 1'
#
loop_
_entity.id
_entity.type
_entity.pdbx_description
1 polymer ?
#
loop_
_entity_poly.entity_id
_entity_poly.type
_entity_poly.pdbx_seq_one_letter_code
_entity_poly.pdbx_strand_id
1 'polypeptide(L)'
;MKTWAEQLPRSFKECRSYGHAWTTGLATRYRVDHLTIGSVVTCERCNTSRLTVFDKNTFDVVDRKYDYPDDYSKPTVEDPAFGRRDFTQLVVMSGTRERSLPKHWEERLSGFWRNGS
;
A
#
# COMPACT_ATOMS: atom_id res chain seq x y z
N MET A 1 19.88 25.85 8.88
CA MET A 1 19.77 24.71 7.95
C MET A 1 18.33 24.23 7.98
N LYS A 2 17.68 24.04 6.82
CA LYS A 2 16.34 23.45 6.77
C LYS A 2 16.43 21.96 7.04
N THR A 3 15.64 21.47 7.98
CA THR A 3 15.47 20.04 8.26
C THR A 3 14.98 19.31 7.01
N TRP A 4 15.27 18.01 6.92
CA TRP A 4 14.81 17.15 5.83
C TRP A 4 13.29 17.23 5.60
N ALA A 5 12.51 17.30 6.69
CA ALA A 5 11.05 17.44 6.61
C ALA A 5 10.60 18.79 6.02
N GLU A 6 11.41 19.85 6.14
CA GLU A 6 11.11 21.16 5.55
C GLU A 6 11.37 21.21 4.04
N GLN A 7 12.14 20.27 3.50
CA GLN A 7 12.48 20.19 2.07
C GLN A 7 11.45 19.41 1.25
N LEU A 8 10.58 18.64 1.91
CA LEU A 8 9.50 17.91 1.25
C LEU A 8 8.57 18.84 0.45
N PRO A 9 7.97 18.38 -0.66
CA PRO A 9 6.86 19.06 -1.30
C PRO A 9 5.70 19.30 -0.33
N ARG A 10 4.94 20.38 -0.52
CA ARG A 10 3.81 20.73 0.35
C ARG A 10 2.79 19.58 0.48
N SER A 11 2.45 18.93 -0.62
CA SER A 11 1.51 17.80 -0.63
C SER A 11 1.98 16.62 0.21
N PHE A 12 3.30 16.41 0.32
CA PHE A 12 3.89 15.34 1.13
C PHE A 12 3.74 15.68 2.62
N LYS A 13 3.99 16.93 3.01
CA LYS A 13 3.80 17.41 4.40
C LYS A 13 2.34 17.33 4.83
N GLU A 14 1.42 17.72 3.94
CA GLU A 14 -0.02 17.64 4.18
C GLU A 14 -0.48 16.18 4.34
N CYS A 15 -0.01 15.26 3.49
CA CYS A 15 -0.36 13.84 3.62
C CYS A 15 0.24 13.19 4.89
N ARG A 16 1.42 13.64 5.35
CA ARG A 16 1.98 13.18 6.64
C ARG A 16 1.16 13.67 7.85
N SER A 17 0.58 14.87 7.75
CA SER A 17 -0.14 15.50 8.87
C SER A 17 -1.59 15.06 8.94
N TYR A 18 -2.24 14.92 7.78
CA TYR A 18 -3.70 14.70 7.68
C TYR A 18 -4.06 13.33 7.10
N GLY A 19 -3.07 12.51 6.75
CA GLY A 19 -3.29 11.23 6.08
C GLY A 19 -3.40 11.35 4.56
N HIS A 20 -3.21 10.21 3.90
CA HIS A 20 -3.30 10.12 2.45
C HIS A 20 -4.75 10.05 1.97
N ALA A 21 -5.04 10.82 0.90
CA ALA A 21 -6.27 10.69 0.14
C ALA A 21 -6.11 9.56 -0.90
N TRP A 22 -6.27 8.31 -0.46
CA TRP A 22 -6.21 7.14 -1.36
C TRP A 22 -7.40 7.15 -2.32
N THR A 23 -7.16 6.84 -3.60
CA THR A 23 -8.22 6.73 -4.62
C THR A 23 -9.36 5.83 -4.14
N THR A 24 -10.54 6.41 -3.93
CA THR A 24 -11.75 5.69 -3.52
C THR A 24 -12.49 5.24 -4.78
N GLY A 25 -12.25 4.00 -5.25
CA GLY A 25 -13.01 3.43 -6.38
C GLY A 25 -12.20 2.78 -7.49
N LEU A 26 -10.87 2.97 -7.54
CA LEU A 26 -10.00 2.47 -8.62
C LEU A 26 -8.86 1.58 -8.11
N ALA A 27 -9.17 0.71 -7.14
CA ALA A 27 -8.20 -0.29 -6.71
C ALA A 27 -7.96 -1.31 -7.83
N THR A 28 -6.72 -1.35 -8.35
CA THR A 28 -6.34 -2.41 -9.30
C THR A 28 -5.98 -3.67 -8.53
N ARG A 29 -6.53 -4.81 -8.96
CA ARG A 29 -6.32 -6.11 -8.31
C ARG A 29 -5.25 -6.93 -8.98
N TYR A 30 -4.42 -7.52 -8.15
CA TYR A 30 -3.28 -8.30 -8.57
C TYR A 30 -3.28 -9.65 -7.88
N ARG A 31 -2.93 -10.71 -8.62
CA ARG A 31 -2.52 -11.96 -8.00
C ARG A 31 -1.13 -11.73 -7.40
N VAL A 32 -0.99 -12.00 -6.11
CA VAL A 32 0.32 -12.01 -5.44
C VAL A 32 0.82 -13.45 -5.40
N ASP A 33 0.01 -14.37 -4.87
CA ASP A 33 0.27 -15.82 -4.92
C ASP A 33 -1.05 -16.63 -5.00
N HIS A 34 -1.01 -17.91 -4.66
CA HIS A 34 -2.16 -18.81 -4.69
C HIS A 34 -3.18 -18.54 -3.57
N LEU A 35 -2.78 -18.00 -2.42
CA LEU A 35 -3.62 -17.68 -1.26
C LEU A 35 -3.84 -16.17 -1.05
N THR A 36 -3.09 -15.31 -1.71
CA THR A 36 -3.16 -13.85 -1.48
C THR A 36 -3.45 -13.03 -2.74
N ILE A 37 -4.11 -11.89 -2.55
CA ILE A 37 -4.41 -10.88 -3.57
C ILE A 37 -3.91 -9.51 -3.14
N GLY A 38 -3.39 -8.76 -4.11
CA GLY A 38 -2.89 -7.40 -3.94
C GLY A 38 -3.90 -6.37 -4.44
N SER A 39 -3.97 -5.25 -3.76
CA SER A 39 -4.72 -4.06 -4.15
C SER A 39 -3.80 -2.86 -4.12
N VAL A 40 -3.59 -2.22 -5.28
CA VAL A 40 -2.81 -0.97 -5.35
C VAL A 40 -3.75 0.21 -5.46
N VAL A 41 -3.52 1.20 -4.61
CA VAL A 41 -4.17 2.52 -4.65
C VAL A 41 -3.09 3.61 -4.72
N THR A 42 -3.43 4.72 -5.36
CA THR A 42 -2.55 5.90 -5.43
C THR A 42 -3.15 7.03 -4.62
N CYS A 43 -2.33 7.85 -3.98
CA CYS A 43 -2.80 9.02 -3.28
C CYS A 43 -3.02 10.17 -4.28
N GLU A 44 -4.23 10.73 -4.33
CA GLU A 44 -4.60 11.79 -5.28
C GLU A 44 -3.87 13.12 -5.03
N ARG A 45 -3.28 13.30 -3.84
CA ARG A 45 -2.58 14.54 -3.45
C ARG A 45 -1.08 14.50 -3.72
N CYS A 46 -0.43 13.39 -3.37
CA CYS A 46 1.03 13.27 -3.42
C CYS A 46 1.53 12.21 -4.39
N ASN A 47 0.63 11.51 -5.10
CA ASN A 47 0.93 10.45 -6.08
C ASN A 47 1.75 9.26 -5.55
N THR A 48 1.97 9.15 -4.24
CA THR A 48 2.53 7.95 -3.62
C THR A 48 1.53 6.79 -3.77
N SER A 49 2.03 5.57 -3.92
CA SER A 49 1.18 4.39 -4.01
C SER A 49 1.26 3.52 -2.76
N ARG A 50 0.21 2.74 -2.52
CA ARG A 50 0.15 1.75 -1.44
C ARG A 50 -0.34 0.44 -2.02
N LEU A 51 0.39 -0.63 -1.75
CA LEU A 51 -0.05 -2.00 -1.94
C LEU A 51 -0.58 -2.55 -0.62
N THR A 52 -1.82 -3.01 -0.63
CA THR A 52 -2.38 -3.83 0.45
C THR A 52 -2.48 -5.26 -0.05
N VAL A 53 -1.95 -6.22 0.71
CA VAL A 53 -2.07 -7.66 0.44
C VAL A 53 -3.09 -8.25 1.39
N PHE A 54 -3.98 -9.06 0.84
CA PHE A 54 -5.07 -9.71 1.55
C PHE A 54 -4.97 -11.22 1.41
N ASP A 55 -5.34 -11.92 2.47
CA ASP A 55 -5.69 -13.34 2.37
C ASP A 55 -7.00 -13.49 1.57
N LYS A 56 -7.03 -14.42 0.61
CA LYS A 56 -8.17 -14.62 -0.30
C LYS A 56 -9.42 -15.16 0.39
N ASN A 57 -9.27 -15.88 1.50
CA ASN A 57 -10.36 -16.58 2.15
C ASN A 57 -11.04 -15.71 3.21
N THR A 58 -10.22 -14.99 3.98
CA THR A 58 -10.63 -14.19 5.13
C THR A 58 -10.80 -12.71 4.78
N PHE A 59 -10.13 -12.26 3.71
CA PHE A 59 -9.96 -10.85 3.35
C PHE A 59 -9.32 -10.01 4.45
N ASP A 60 -8.58 -10.64 5.35
CA ASP A 60 -7.77 -9.95 6.34
C ASP A 60 -6.51 -9.37 5.66
N VAL A 61 -6.09 -8.18 6.08
CA VAL A 61 -4.84 -7.57 5.62
C VAL A 61 -3.66 -8.35 6.21
N VAL A 62 -2.89 -9.00 5.33
CA VAL A 62 -1.69 -9.78 5.71
C VAL A 62 -0.39 -9.04 5.46
N ASP A 63 -0.39 -8.05 4.57
CA ASP A 63 0.74 -7.14 4.40
C ASP A 63 0.30 -5.80 3.84
N ARG A 64 1.12 -4.78 4.09
CA ARG A 64 0.96 -3.46 3.52
C ARG A 64 2.31 -2.83 3.26
N LYS A 65 2.47 -2.34 2.03
CA LYS A 65 3.69 -1.70 1.56
C LYS A 65 3.36 -0.36 0.92
N TYR A 66 4.26 0.59 1.07
CA TYR A 66 4.11 1.93 0.56
C TYR A 66 5.24 2.23 -0.42
N ASP A 67 4.89 2.75 -1.59
CA ASP A 67 5.83 3.28 -2.55
C ASP A 67 5.99 4.77 -2.28
N TYR A 68 6.86 5.03 -1.32
CA TYR A 68 7.29 6.35 -0.93
C TYR A 68 8.63 6.67 -1.56
N PRO A 69 8.81 7.89 -2.10
CA PRO A 69 10.12 8.41 -2.44
C PRO A 69 11.08 8.35 -1.25
N ASP A 70 12.37 8.19 -1.53
CA ASP A 70 13.40 8.08 -0.48
C ASP A 70 13.41 9.31 0.44
N ASP A 71 13.12 10.49 -0.11
CA ASP A 71 13.00 11.75 0.60
C ASP A 71 11.71 11.88 1.44
N TYR A 72 10.78 10.94 1.36
CA TYR A 72 9.58 10.86 2.20
C TYR A 72 9.74 9.95 3.43
N SER A 73 10.72 9.05 3.39
CA SER A 73 10.87 7.95 4.35
C SER A 73 11.74 8.35 5.57
N LYS A 74 11.12 8.46 6.76
CA LYS A 74 11.79 8.40 8.09
C LYS A 74 10.82 7.82 9.12
N PRO A 75 11.35 7.15 10.17
CA PRO A 75 11.20 5.73 10.44
C PRO A 75 9.76 5.30 10.72
N THR A 76 9.50 4.04 10.36
CA THR A 76 8.25 3.30 10.42
C THR A 76 7.55 3.42 11.76
N VAL A 77 6.40 4.09 11.77
CA VAL A 77 5.36 3.79 12.76
C VAL A 77 4.70 2.50 12.28
N GLU A 78 4.69 1.47 13.13
CA GLU A 78 3.97 0.22 12.84
C GLU A 78 2.51 0.54 12.51
N ASP A 79 2.02 -0.01 11.39
CA ASP A 79 0.66 0.27 10.92
C ASP A 79 -0.36 -0.45 11.83
N PRO A 80 -1.22 0.28 12.57
CA PRO A 80 -2.19 -0.31 13.49
C PRO A 80 -3.32 -1.09 12.79
N ALA A 81 -3.37 -1.11 11.45
CA ALA A 81 -4.37 -1.82 10.66
C ALA A 81 -3.94 -3.24 10.23
N PHE A 82 -2.72 -3.69 10.55
CA PHE A 82 -2.29 -5.05 10.26
C PHE A 82 -3.21 -6.08 10.94
N GLY A 83 -3.73 -7.06 10.19
CA GLY A 83 -4.70 -8.05 10.69
C GLY A 83 -6.16 -7.56 10.81
N ARG A 84 -6.51 -6.35 10.35
CA ARG A 84 -7.91 -5.90 10.27
C ARG A 84 -8.53 -6.20 8.90
N ARG A 85 -9.84 -6.45 8.88
CA ARG A 85 -10.66 -6.50 7.65
C ARG A 85 -10.86 -5.09 7.08
N ASP A 86 -10.53 -4.88 5.81
CA ASP A 86 -10.75 -3.61 5.10
C ASP A 86 -11.97 -3.71 4.16
N PHE A 87 -13.17 -3.49 4.73
CA PHE A 87 -14.44 -3.63 4.01
C PHE A 87 -14.60 -2.65 2.83
N THR A 88 -13.95 -1.49 2.87
CA THR A 88 -14.02 -0.50 1.79
C THR A 88 -13.25 -0.97 0.56
N GLN A 89 -12.08 -1.60 0.75
CA GLN A 89 -11.39 -2.28 -0.36
C GLN A 89 -12.11 -3.55 -0.78
N LEU A 90 -12.88 -4.22 0.08
CA LEU A 90 -13.60 -5.45 -0.25
C LEU A 90 -14.72 -5.25 -1.29
N VAL A 91 -15.48 -4.15 -1.20
CA VAL A 91 -16.49 -3.76 -2.21
C VAL A 91 -15.81 -3.42 -3.55
N VAL A 92 -14.70 -2.67 -3.46
CA VAL A 92 -13.57 -2.61 -4.42
C VAL A 92 -13.30 -3.91 -5.18
N MET A 93 -13.12 -4.93 -4.34
CA MET A 93 -12.63 -6.25 -4.67
C MET A 93 -13.69 -7.24 -5.15
N SER A 94 -14.85 -6.76 -5.59
CA SER A 94 -15.88 -7.62 -6.22
C SER A 94 -15.94 -7.52 -7.76
N GLY A 95 -15.44 -6.45 -8.39
CA GLY A 95 -15.69 -6.15 -9.82
C GLY A 95 -14.51 -5.99 -10.80
N THR A 96 -13.26 -6.32 -10.43
CA THR A 96 -12.07 -6.05 -11.26
C THR A 96 -11.33 -7.34 -11.67
N ARG A 97 -10.92 -7.40 -12.95
CA ARG A 97 -10.16 -8.51 -13.54
C ARG A 97 -8.76 -8.59 -12.92
N GLU A 98 -8.39 -9.78 -12.46
CA GLU A 98 -7.09 -10.03 -11.82
C GLU A 98 -5.94 -9.93 -12.85
N ARG A 99 -4.89 -9.17 -12.49
CA ARG A 99 -3.67 -9.00 -13.28
C ARG A 99 -2.46 -9.55 -12.54
N SER A 100 -1.34 -9.75 -13.23
CA SER A 100 -0.05 -9.98 -12.58
C SER A 100 0.45 -8.71 -11.90
N LEU A 101 1.06 -8.84 -10.72
CA LEU A 101 1.60 -7.72 -9.96
C LEU A 101 2.71 -7.00 -10.77
N PRO A 102 2.82 -5.66 -10.70
CA PRO A 102 3.94 -4.95 -11.32
C PRO A 102 5.29 -5.35 -10.69
N LYS A 103 6.34 -5.49 -11.51
CA LYS A 103 7.67 -5.95 -11.05
C LYS A 103 8.25 -5.20 -9.85
N HIS A 104 8.11 -3.87 -9.81
CA HIS A 104 8.62 -3.06 -8.68
C HIS A 104 7.94 -3.41 -7.35
N TRP A 105 6.70 -3.91 -7.38
CA TRP A 105 6.02 -4.43 -6.19
C TRP A 105 6.46 -5.86 -5.87
N GLU A 106 6.74 -6.70 -6.87
CA GLU A 106 7.28 -8.06 -6.65
C GLU A 106 8.61 -8.01 -5.91
N GLU A 107 9.52 -7.11 -6.30
CA GLU A 107 10.80 -6.89 -5.63
C GLU A 107 10.61 -6.46 -4.17
N ARG A 108 9.67 -5.55 -3.91
CA ARG A 108 9.33 -5.09 -2.55
C ARG A 108 8.64 -6.15 -1.68
N LEU A 109 7.90 -7.08 -2.29
CA LEU A 109 7.30 -8.23 -1.59
C LEU A 109 8.29 -9.38 -1.38
N SER A 110 9.30 -9.54 -2.23
CA SER A 110 10.24 -10.67 -2.18
C SER A 110 11.05 -10.75 -0.88
N GLY A 111 11.17 -9.64 -0.13
CA GLY A 111 11.77 -9.62 1.20
C GLY A 111 10.88 -10.20 2.31
N PHE A 112 9.58 -10.35 2.08
CA PHE A 112 8.62 -10.89 3.06
C PHE A 112 8.61 -12.42 3.08
N TRP A 113 8.59 -13.04 1.90
CA TRP A 113 8.47 -14.50 1.76
C TRP A 113 9.77 -15.29 2.02
N ARG A 114 10.92 -14.61 2.16
CA ARG A 114 12.22 -15.27 2.40
C ARG A 114 12.50 -15.63 3.87
N ASN A 115 11.66 -15.23 4.82
CA ASN A 115 11.86 -15.48 6.25
C ASN A 115 10.80 -16.40 6.89
N GLY A 116 10.12 -17.22 6.07
CA GLY A 116 9.22 -18.27 6.56
C GLY A 116 9.73 -19.65 6.18
N SER A 117 10.71 -20.17 6.92
CA SER A 117 11.11 -21.58 6.93
C SER A 117 11.31 -22.02 8.37
#